data_AF-A0A3N5Z304-F1
#
_entry.id   AF-A0A3N5Z304-F1
#
_cell.length_a   1.000
_cell.length_b   1.000
_cell.length_c   1.000
_cell.angle_alpha   90.00
_cell.angle_beta   90.00
_cell.angle_gamma   90.00
#
_symmetry.space_group_name_H-M   'P 1'
#
loop_
_entity.id
_entity.type
_entity.pdbx_description
1 polymer ?
#
loop_
_entity_poly.entity_id
_entity_poly.type
_entity_poly.pdbx_seq_one_letter_code
_entity_poly.pdbx_strand_id
1 'polypeptide(L)'
;MASSTSTLIVLGLTAALLVAAAAYDAGGQTGRTPPAPAAPQTPIDPRQRELERAAAVNLSVARKSIQDDAFYNARVTLNVWKISALEAGTFDPKIYDELRKQLYEKSIRDNLRCIDTSIARRDAVNANQCLRIYQLHAQEIGALDPRKYDELKQRVGDIRKKERQR
;
A
#
# COMPACT_ATOMS: atom_id res chain seq x y z
N MET A 1 42.06 -23.89 -18.34
CA MET A 1 43.34 -23.97 -17.61
C MET A 1 43.18 -23.26 -16.28
N ALA A 2 43.43 -24.00 -15.18
CA ALA A 2 43.62 -23.61 -13.76
C ALA A 2 42.48 -22.81 -13.07
N SER A 3 41.73 -23.25 -12.05
CA SER A 3 41.89 -24.13 -10.88
C SER A 3 42.61 -23.50 -9.68
N SER A 4 41.87 -23.30 -8.57
CA SER A 4 42.19 -23.58 -7.14
C SER A 4 41.36 -22.67 -6.19
N THR A 5 40.39 -23.19 -5.41
CA THR A 5 40.45 -23.71 -4.00
C THR A 5 40.78 -22.63 -2.96
N SER A 6 40.22 -22.47 -1.75
CA SER A 6 39.21 -23.12 -0.88
C SER A 6 38.87 -22.04 0.20
N THR A 7 37.75 -22.03 0.93
CA THR A 7 37.61 -22.73 2.23
C THR A 7 36.19 -22.49 2.77
N LEU A 8 35.58 -23.58 3.24
CA LEU A 8 34.30 -23.67 3.95
C LEU A 8 34.40 -23.12 5.37
N ILE A 9 33.36 -22.42 5.85
CA ILE A 9 32.97 -22.46 7.26
C ILE A 9 31.47 -22.76 7.34
N VAL A 10 31.20 -23.93 7.93
CA VAL A 10 29.91 -24.50 8.31
C VAL A 10 29.62 -24.08 9.74
N LEU A 11 28.39 -23.64 10.05
CA LEU A 11 27.74 -23.65 11.37
C LEU A 11 26.33 -23.07 11.17
N GLY A 12 25.20 -23.72 11.45
CA GLY A 12 24.90 -25.05 11.95
C GLY A 12 23.37 -25.10 12.06
N LEU A 13 22.73 -26.01 11.32
CA LEU A 13 21.32 -26.36 11.53
C LEU A 13 21.19 -27.04 12.89
N THR A 14 20.24 -26.60 13.72
CA THR A 14 19.73 -27.43 14.81
C THR A 14 18.25 -27.71 14.55
N ALA A 15 18.04 -28.95 14.11
CA ALA A 15 16.75 -29.55 13.86
C ALA A 15 15.99 -29.78 15.17
N ALA A 16 14.67 -29.62 15.07
CA ALA A 16 13.72 -30.05 16.08
C ALA A 16 13.83 -31.56 16.32
N LEU A 17 13.91 -31.95 17.60
CA LEU A 17 13.71 -33.32 18.04
C LEU A 17 12.70 -33.31 19.19
N LEU A 18 11.45 -33.59 18.83
CA LEU A 18 10.40 -34.03 19.75
C LEU A 18 10.77 -35.45 20.21
N VAL A 19 11.10 -35.59 21.49
CA VAL A 19 11.12 -36.88 22.18
C VAL A 19 10.07 -36.81 23.28
N ALA A 20 8.94 -37.44 23.03
CA ALA A 20 7.98 -37.79 24.06
C ALA A 20 8.52 -39.02 24.82
N ALA A 21 8.96 -38.82 26.06
CA ALA A 21 9.20 -39.91 26.99
C ALA A 21 7.97 -40.04 27.89
N ALA A 22 7.11 -41.01 27.57
CA ALA A 22 6.15 -41.55 28.52
C ALA A 22 6.91 -42.46 29.47
N ALA A 23 7.11 -42.00 30.71
CA ALA A 23 7.45 -42.85 31.84
C ALA A 23 6.26 -42.82 32.79
N TYR A 24 5.50 -43.91 32.78
CA TYR A 24 4.62 -44.26 33.90
C TYR A 24 5.56 -44.76 34.99
N ASP A 25 5.64 -44.04 36.10
CA ASP A 25 6.10 -44.63 37.36
C ASP A 25 5.16 -44.24 38.47
N ALA A 26 4.73 -45.28 39.18
CA ALA A 26 3.76 -45.24 40.24
C ALA A 26 4.48 -45.00 41.56
N GLY A 27 3.92 -44.11 42.38
CA GLY A 27 4.21 -44.04 43.81
C GLY A 27 5.10 -42.88 44.23
N GLY A 28 4.55 -42.03 45.10
CA GLY A 28 5.35 -41.21 46.02
C GLY A 28 5.20 -39.71 45.83
N GLN A 29 4.32 -39.11 46.65
CA GLN A 29 4.31 -37.70 47.08
C GLN A 29 4.34 -36.62 45.99
N THR A 30 3.17 -36.02 45.78
CA THR A 30 2.92 -34.82 44.97
C THR A 30 3.64 -33.58 45.52
N GLY A 31 4.91 -33.41 45.20
CA GLY A 31 5.57 -32.11 45.22
C GLY A 31 5.31 -31.38 43.91
N ARG A 32 4.20 -30.65 43.80
CA ARG A 32 3.94 -29.75 42.65
C ARG A 32 4.99 -28.64 42.69
N THR A 33 5.98 -28.69 41.81
CA THR A 33 6.75 -27.50 41.44
C THR A 33 5.76 -26.46 40.88
N PRO A 34 5.74 -25.23 41.42
CA PRO A 34 4.88 -24.19 40.87
C PRO A 34 5.30 -23.90 39.42
N PRO A 35 4.34 -23.64 38.51
CA PRO A 35 4.67 -23.21 37.15
C PRO A 35 5.53 -21.94 37.24
N ALA A 36 6.61 -21.91 36.44
CA ALA A 36 7.44 -20.72 36.30
C ALA A 36 6.54 -19.50 36.02
N PRO A 37 6.73 -18.37 36.72
CA PRO A 37 5.89 -17.20 36.51
C PRO A 37 5.96 -16.80 35.04
N ALA A 38 4.79 -16.68 34.41
CA ALA A 38 4.66 -16.14 33.08
C ALA A 38 5.40 -14.79 33.03
N ALA A 39 6.21 -14.57 31.99
CA ALA A 39 6.89 -13.30 31.79
C ALA A 39 5.89 -12.16 31.95
N PRO A 40 6.22 -11.07 32.67
CA PRO A 40 5.31 -9.96 32.88
C PRO A 40 4.84 -9.45 31.51
N GLN A 41 3.56 -9.63 31.20
CA GLN A 41 2.94 -8.96 30.08
C GLN A 41 2.89 -7.49 30.45
N THR A 42 3.81 -6.69 29.91
CA THR A 42 3.79 -5.24 30.12
C THR A 42 2.40 -4.74 29.69
N PRO A 43 1.63 -4.09 30.56
CA PRO A 43 0.33 -3.58 30.18
C PRO A 43 0.52 -2.60 29.02
N ILE A 44 -0.10 -2.86 27.86
CA ILE A 44 -0.13 -1.87 26.78
C ILE A 44 -0.82 -0.63 27.36
N ASP A 45 -0.08 0.48 27.36
CA ASP A 45 -0.55 1.80 27.80
C ASP A 45 -1.93 2.10 27.16
N PRO A 46 -2.98 2.44 27.94
CA PRO A 46 -4.27 2.82 27.40
C PRO A 46 -4.18 3.87 26.28
N ARG A 47 -3.21 4.80 26.36
CA ARG A 47 -2.97 5.80 25.32
C ARG A 47 -2.51 5.15 24.01
N GLN A 48 -1.61 4.18 24.10
CA GLN A 48 -1.12 3.43 22.93
C GLN A 48 -2.25 2.67 22.24
N ARG A 49 -3.15 2.03 23.00
CA ARG A 49 -4.33 1.34 22.43
C ARG A 49 -5.26 2.30 21.69
N GLU A 50 -5.42 3.52 22.19
CA GLU A 50 -6.24 4.54 21.53
C GLU A 50 -5.62 4.99 20.21
N LEU A 51 -4.30 5.21 20.17
CA LEU A 51 -3.56 5.56 18.95
C LEU A 51 -3.68 4.46 17.89
N GLU A 52 -3.48 3.19 18.27
CA GLU A 52 -3.63 2.04 17.38
C GLU A 52 -5.07 1.94 16.82
N ARG A 53 -6.09 2.16 17.67
CA ARG A 53 -7.48 2.20 17.23
C ARG A 53 -7.73 3.33 16.24
N ALA A 54 -7.22 4.53 16.51
CA ALA A 54 -7.38 5.68 15.62
C ALA A 54 -6.71 5.42 14.25
N ALA A 55 -5.50 4.85 14.26
CA ALA A 55 -4.81 4.45 13.03
C ALA A 55 -5.61 3.40 12.24
N ALA A 56 -6.18 2.38 12.90
CA ALA A 56 -7.00 1.36 12.25
C ALA A 56 -8.29 1.95 11.63
N VAL A 57 -8.96 2.86 12.33
CA VAL A 57 -10.14 3.57 11.80
C VAL A 57 -9.76 4.40 10.57
N ASN A 58 -8.67 5.18 10.65
CA ASN A 58 -8.22 6.01 9.54
C ASN A 58 -7.80 5.17 8.32
N LEU A 59 -7.23 3.98 8.53
CA LEU A 59 -6.93 3.04 7.44
C LEU A 59 -8.21 2.62 6.71
N SER A 60 -9.26 2.27 7.47
CA SER A 60 -10.55 1.90 6.90
C SER A 60 -11.17 3.06 6.11
N VAL A 61 -11.09 4.28 6.64
CA VAL A 61 -11.57 5.50 5.96
C VAL A 61 -10.79 5.75 4.68
N ALA A 62 -9.45 5.65 4.71
CA ALA A 62 -8.60 5.82 3.53
C ALA A 62 -8.94 4.80 2.44
N ARG A 63 -9.09 3.52 2.78
CA ARG A 63 -9.48 2.46 1.84
C ARG A 63 -10.82 2.75 1.17
N LYS A 64 -11.83 3.15 1.95
CA LYS A 64 -13.14 3.50 1.43
C LYS A 64 -13.08 4.73 0.53
N SER A 65 -12.39 5.77 0.96
CA SER A 65 -12.26 7.01 0.20
C SER A 65 -11.53 6.79 -1.13
N ILE A 66 -10.52 5.92 -1.18
CA ILE A 66 -9.87 5.52 -2.45
C ILE A 66 -10.85 4.86 -3.41
N GLN A 67 -11.83 4.11 -2.92
CA GLN A 67 -12.85 3.46 -3.76
C GLN A 67 -13.92 4.46 -4.22
N ASP A 68 -14.45 5.25 -3.30
CA ASP A 68 -15.71 5.96 -3.49
C ASP A 68 -15.52 7.45 -3.88
N ASP A 69 -14.44 8.09 -3.44
CA ASP A 69 -14.29 9.54 -3.55
C ASP A 69 -13.48 10.00 -4.77
N ALA A 70 -13.51 11.31 -4.99
CA ALA A 70 -12.58 12.01 -5.87
C ALA A 70 -11.15 11.98 -5.31
N PHE A 71 -10.18 12.04 -6.22
CA PHE A 71 -8.76 11.86 -5.92
C PHE A 71 -8.25 12.68 -4.73
N TYR A 72 -8.63 13.96 -4.62
CA TYR A 72 -8.11 14.83 -3.57
C TYR A 72 -8.59 14.43 -2.17
N ASN A 73 -9.86 14.04 -2.03
CA ASN A 73 -10.39 13.57 -0.74
C ASN A 73 -9.71 12.27 -0.31
N ALA A 74 -9.58 11.32 -1.25
CA ALA A 74 -8.86 10.07 -1.02
C ALA A 74 -7.38 10.27 -0.67
N ARG A 75 -6.72 11.27 -1.27
CA ARG A 75 -5.34 11.61 -0.93
C ARG A 75 -5.23 12.18 0.49
N VAL A 76 -6.19 13.01 0.90
CA VAL A 76 -6.22 13.58 2.26
C VAL A 76 -6.42 12.47 3.29
N THR A 77 -7.39 11.58 3.10
CA THR A 77 -7.65 10.48 4.04
C THR A 77 -6.47 9.51 4.13
N LEU A 78 -5.79 9.22 3.01
CA LEU A 78 -4.56 8.43 3.01
C LEU A 78 -3.44 9.10 3.82
N ASN A 79 -3.28 10.42 3.71
CA ASN A 79 -2.29 11.17 4.50
C ASN A 79 -2.64 11.21 5.99
N VAL A 80 -3.92 11.36 6.33
CA VAL A 80 -4.40 11.29 7.73
C VAL A 80 -4.08 9.93 8.33
N TRP A 81 -4.34 8.85 7.60
CA TRP A 81 -3.95 7.51 8.05
C TRP A 81 -2.44 7.40 8.27
N LYS A 82 -1.62 7.82 7.31
CA LYS A 82 -0.15 7.82 7.44
C LYS A 82 0.31 8.50 8.73
N ILE A 83 -0.20 9.69 9.03
CA ILE A 83 0.16 10.44 10.24
C ILE A 83 -0.24 9.65 11.49
N SER A 84 -1.50 9.21 11.59
CA SER A 84 -1.97 8.46 12.75
C SER A 84 -1.25 7.12 12.95
N ALA A 85 -0.87 6.44 11.86
CA ALA A 85 -0.12 5.19 11.93
C ALA A 85 1.34 5.41 12.36
N LEU A 86 1.95 6.54 11.97
CA LEU A 86 3.28 6.93 12.46
C LEU A 86 3.24 7.26 13.96
N GLU A 87 2.23 8.01 14.41
CA GLU A 87 2.03 8.32 15.84
C GLU A 87 1.79 7.06 16.68
N ALA A 88 1.05 6.09 16.14
CA ALA A 88 0.80 4.80 16.79
C ALA A 88 1.99 3.83 16.70
N GLY A 89 3.03 4.11 15.90
CA GLY A 89 4.11 3.16 15.63
C GLY A 89 3.71 1.94 14.79
N THR A 90 2.55 1.98 14.12
CA THR A 90 2.00 0.89 13.31
C THR A 90 2.09 1.15 11.80
N PHE A 91 2.89 2.12 11.37
CA PHE A 91 3.04 2.46 9.96
C PHE A 91 3.73 1.34 9.18
N ASP A 92 3.05 0.81 8.16
CA ASP A 92 3.63 -0.12 7.19
C ASP A 92 3.81 0.60 5.83
N PRO A 93 5.07 0.83 5.41
CA PRO A 93 5.36 1.44 4.11
C PRO A 93 4.74 0.68 2.93
N LYS A 94 4.67 -0.65 2.99
CA LYS A 94 4.12 -1.47 1.90
C LYS A 94 2.63 -1.23 1.70
N ILE A 95 1.88 -1.15 2.81
CA ILE A 95 0.45 -0.83 2.76
C ILE A 95 0.25 0.58 2.20
N TYR A 96 1.08 1.55 2.61
CA TYR A 96 0.99 2.90 2.09
C TYR A 96 1.27 2.99 0.60
N ASP A 97 2.33 2.34 0.13
CA ASP A 97 2.70 2.34 -1.28
C ASP A 97 1.64 1.66 -2.14
N GLU A 98 1.04 0.58 -1.65
CA GLU A 98 -0.07 -0.10 -2.33
C GLU A 98 -1.31 0.80 -2.44
N LEU A 99 -1.74 1.42 -1.34
CA LEU A 99 -2.89 2.33 -1.34
C LEU A 99 -2.64 3.57 -2.20
N ARG A 100 -1.43 4.13 -2.13
CA ARG A 100 -1.00 5.23 -3.00
C ARG A 100 -1.11 4.81 -4.46
N LYS A 101 -0.58 3.64 -4.83
CA LYS A 101 -0.69 3.11 -6.20
C LYS A 101 -2.14 2.97 -6.64
N GLN A 102 -3.01 2.36 -5.83
CA GLN A 102 -4.44 2.21 -6.12
C GLN A 102 -5.13 3.56 -6.37
N LEU A 103 -4.83 4.57 -5.53
CA LEU A 103 -5.34 5.93 -5.68
C LEU A 103 -4.95 6.55 -7.03
N TYR A 104 -3.68 6.48 -7.41
CA TYR A 104 -3.20 7.03 -8.68
C TYR A 104 -3.74 6.26 -9.88
N GLU A 105 -3.79 4.93 -9.82
CA GLU A 105 -4.38 4.11 -10.88
C GLU A 105 -5.86 4.43 -11.10
N LYS A 106 -6.64 4.63 -10.03
CA LYS A 106 -8.03 5.09 -10.15
C LYS A 106 -8.10 6.45 -10.85
N SER A 107 -7.28 7.40 -10.42
CA SER A 107 -7.27 8.73 -11.02
C SER A 107 -6.87 8.71 -12.50
N ILE A 108 -5.91 7.87 -12.88
CA ILE A 108 -5.53 7.65 -14.28
C ILE A 108 -6.74 7.15 -15.08
N ARG A 109 -7.46 6.13 -14.59
CA ARG A 109 -8.67 5.61 -15.24
C ARG A 109 -9.76 6.66 -15.38
N ASP A 110 -10.01 7.42 -14.32
CA ASP A 110 -11.04 8.48 -14.29
C ASP A 110 -10.70 9.59 -15.30
N ASN A 111 -9.43 10.00 -15.39
CA ASN A 111 -9.00 11.03 -16.34
C ASN A 111 -9.00 10.55 -17.79
N LEU A 112 -8.65 9.29 -18.05
CA LEU A 112 -8.79 8.71 -19.40
C LEU A 112 -10.25 8.75 -19.86
N ARG A 113 -11.20 8.38 -18.99
CA ARG A 113 -12.63 8.50 -19.26
C ARG A 113 -13.07 9.95 -19.49
N CYS A 114 -12.56 10.88 -18.68
CA CYS A 114 -12.83 12.31 -18.87
C CYS A 114 -12.35 12.81 -20.25
N ILE A 115 -11.15 12.40 -20.70
CA ILE A 115 -10.61 12.78 -22.00
C ILE A 115 -11.54 12.30 -23.12
N ASP A 116 -11.90 11.02 -23.11
CA ASP A 116 -12.78 10.46 -24.16
C ASP A 116 -14.16 11.14 -24.17
N THR A 117 -14.74 11.38 -23.00
CA THR A 117 -16.04 12.08 -22.88
C THR A 117 -15.96 13.52 -23.38
N SER A 118 -14.89 14.23 -23.05
CA SER A 118 -14.68 15.63 -23.46
C SER A 118 -14.41 15.74 -24.96
N ILE A 119 -13.66 14.80 -25.55
CA ILE A 119 -13.47 14.71 -27.00
C ILE A 119 -14.82 14.50 -27.70
N ALA A 120 -15.65 13.57 -27.23
CA ALA A 120 -16.97 13.30 -27.81
C ALA A 120 -17.88 14.54 -27.77
N ARG A 121 -17.80 15.33 -26.69
CA ARG A 121 -18.55 16.58 -26.52
C ARG A 121 -17.89 17.79 -27.21
N ARG A 122 -16.72 17.62 -27.82
CA ARG A 122 -15.89 18.70 -28.38
C ARG A 122 -15.54 19.78 -27.36
N ASP A 123 -15.38 19.39 -26.09
CA ASP A 123 -14.94 20.29 -25.03
C ASP A 123 -13.42 20.28 -24.92
N ALA A 124 -12.77 21.16 -25.69
CA ALA A 124 -11.32 21.23 -25.74
C ALA A 124 -10.70 21.65 -24.39
N VAL A 125 -11.40 22.43 -23.56
CA VAL A 125 -10.87 22.92 -22.29
C VAL A 125 -10.78 21.77 -21.29
N ASN A 126 -11.88 21.05 -21.10
CA ASN A 126 -11.91 19.90 -20.19
C ASN A 126 -11.02 18.75 -20.68
N ALA A 127 -10.99 18.50 -22.00
CA ALA A 127 -10.11 17.46 -22.55
C ALA A 127 -8.63 17.74 -22.27
N ASN A 128 -8.17 19.00 -22.41
CA ASN A 128 -6.79 19.38 -22.08
C ASN A 128 -6.50 19.27 -20.57
N GLN A 129 -7.45 19.69 -19.73
CA GLN A 129 -7.27 19.59 -18.28
C GLN A 129 -7.11 18.13 -17.83
N CYS A 130 -7.99 17.25 -18.30
CA CYS A 130 -7.92 15.82 -17.97
C CYS A 130 -6.68 15.14 -18.55
N LEU A 131 -6.21 15.55 -19.73
CA LEU A 131 -4.94 15.08 -20.30
C LEU A 131 -3.74 15.45 -19.42
N ARG A 132 -3.69 16.68 -18.90
CA ARG A 132 -2.62 17.13 -18.01
C ARG A 132 -2.61 16.35 -16.70
N ILE A 133 -3.77 16.11 -16.12
CA ILE A 133 -3.89 15.32 -14.89
C ILE A 133 -3.46 13.87 -15.14
N TYR A 134 -3.93 13.25 -16.23
CA TYR A 134 -3.46 11.92 -16.64
C TYR A 134 -1.92 11.86 -16.70
N GLN A 135 -1.29 12.81 -17.39
CA GLN A 135 0.17 12.85 -17.52
C GLN A 135 0.87 12.87 -16.15
N LEU A 136 0.49 13.84 -15.30
CA LEU A 136 1.11 14.02 -13.99
C LEU A 136 0.91 12.78 -13.10
N HIS A 137 -0.30 12.23 -13.07
CA HIS A 137 -0.62 11.10 -12.20
C HIS A 137 0.00 9.79 -12.68
N ALA A 138 0.11 9.59 -14.00
CA ALA A 138 0.82 8.43 -14.55
C ALA A 138 2.33 8.52 -14.31
N GLN A 139 2.93 9.70 -14.43
CA GLN A 139 4.35 9.90 -14.11
C GLN A 139 4.67 9.63 -12.64
N GLU A 140 3.80 10.07 -11.73
CA GLU A 140 3.96 9.92 -10.29
C GLU A 140 4.10 8.46 -9.81
N ILE A 141 3.60 7.51 -10.60
CA ILE A 141 3.73 6.07 -10.33
C ILE A 141 4.51 5.31 -11.43
N GLY A 142 5.19 6.02 -12.33
CA GLY A 142 5.96 5.41 -13.42
C GLY A 142 5.13 4.63 -14.44
N ALA A 143 3.85 4.95 -14.60
CA ALA A 143 2.90 4.26 -15.47
C ALA A 143 2.56 5.06 -16.75
N LEU A 144 3.27 6.16 -17.05
CA LEU A 144 3.02 6.93 -18.26
C LEU A 144 3.44 6.14 -19.50
N ASP A 145 2.48 5.85 -20.38
CA ASP A 145 2.73 5.37 -21.74
C ASP A 145 2.91 6.57 -22.69
N PRO A 146 4.12 6.81 -23.23
CA PRO A 146 4.38 7.95 -24.12
C PRO A 146 3.58 7.90 -25.41
N ARG A 147 3.42 6.71 -26.02
CA ARG A 147 2.70 6.57 -27.29
C ARG A 147 1.23 6.92 -27.10
N LYS A 148 0.61 6.36 -26.06
CA LYS A 148 -0.77 6.68 -25.70
C LYS A 148 -0.95 8.17 -25.37
N TYR A 149 0.00 8.78 -24.67
CA TYR A 149 -0.06 10.21 -24.37
C TYR A 149 -0.05 11.07 -25.64
N ASP A 150 0.84 10.77 -26.59
CA ASP A 150 0.94 11.51 -27.85
C ASP A 150 -0.32 11.37 -28.71
N GLU A 151 -0.90 10.17 -28.78
CA GLU A 151 -2.19 9.93 -29.44
C GLU A 151 -3.33 10.76 -28.82
N LEU A 152 -3.44 10.75 -27.49
CA LEU A 152 -4.45 11.55 -26.79
C LEU A 152 -4.24 13.04 -27.01
N LYS A 153 -2.99 13.51 -26.95
CA LYS A 153 -2.63 14.91 -27.22
C LYS A 153 -3.03 15.34 -28.63
N GLN A 154 -2.81 14.50 -29.64
CA GLN A 154 -3.26 14.77 -31.01
C GLN A 154 -4.78 14.88 -31.09
N ARG A 155 -5.51 13.88 -30.55
CA ARG A 155 -6.99 13.86 -30.56
C ARG A 155 -7.59 15.10 -29.90
N VAL A 156 -7.03 15.55 -28.77
CA VAL A 156 -7.45 16.78 -28.09
C VAL A 156 -7.13 18.02 -28.92
N GLY A 157 -5.95 18.08 -29.56
CA GLY A 157 -5.55 19.18 -30.43
C GLY A 157 -6.46 19.35 -31.66
N ASP A 158 -6.99 18.24 -32.19
CA ASP A 158 -7.86 18.26 -33.36
C ASP A 158 -9.26 18.83 -33.08
N ILE A 159 -9.70 18.88 -31.81
CA ILE A 159 -10.94 19.60 -31.43
C ILE A 159 -10.80 21.08 -31.79
N ARG A 160 -9.72 21.72 -31.31
CA ARG A 160 -9.46 23.16 -31.51
C ARG A 160 -9.25 23.54 -32.97
N LYS A 161 -8.64 22.66 -33.77
CA LYS A 161 -8.47 22.90 -35.21
C LYS A 161 -9.83 23.00 -35.91
N LYS A 162 -10.76 22.11 -35.57
CA LYS A 162 -12.11 22.09 -36.14
C LYS A 162 -12.97 23.26 -35.65
N GLU A 163 -12.78 23.73 -34.42
CA GLU A 163 -13.45 24.93 -33.91
C GLU A 163 -13.03 26.20 -34.66
N ARG A 164 -11.74 26.34 -35.00
CA ARG A 164 -11.21 27.49 -35.76
C ARG A 164 -11.59 27.51 -37.24
N GLN A 165 -12.11 26.40 -37.77
CA GLN A 165 -12.51 26.25 -39.17
C GLN A 165 -14.02 26.42 -39.38
N ARG A 166 -14.76 26.69 -38.30
CA ARG A 166 -16.20 27.00 -38.31
C ARG A 166 -16.41 28.48 -38.11
#